data_AF-W8YJU0-F1
#
_entry.id   AF-W8YJU0-F1
#
_cell.length_a   1.000
_cell.length_b   1.000
_cell.length_c   1.000
_cell.angle_alpha   90.00
_cell.angle_beta   90.00
_cell.angle_gamma   90.00
#
_symmetry.space_group_name_H-M   'P 1'
#
loop_
_entity.id
_entity.type
_entity.pdbx_description
1 polymer ?
#
loop_
_entity_poly.entity_id
_entity_poly.type
_entity_poly.pdbx_seq_one_letter_code
_entity_poly.pdbx_strand_id
1 'polypeptide(L)'
;MQKEPRSCPCRSTERCRILSRKPRARRTADGAIRRMEGRSGRMIVTMDAPAWYYRTIRRDSGIHAMKKGTLDFCGIAPVHTTRIGGMKGSSPERLAALLRRTENLGRRLG
;
A
#
# COMPACT_ATOMS: atom_id res chain seq x y z
N MET A 1 36.12 16.24 -8.89
CA MET A 1 34.88 16.53 -9.65
C MET A 1 33.74 16.80 -8.66
N GLN A 2 33.73 18.02 -8.10
CA GLN A 2 32.70 18.50 -7.17
C GLN A 2 31.53 19.03 -8.03
N LYS A 3 30.31 18.51 -7.85
CA LYS A 3 29.12 19.05 -8.51
C LYS A 3 28.44 20.03 -7.57
N GLU A 4 28.52 21.32 -7.90
CA GLU A 4 27.73 22.39 -7.30
C GLU A 4 26.23 22.09 -7.37
N PRO A 5 25.47 22.33 -6.29
CA PRO A 5 24.02 22.28 -6.33
C PRO A 5 23.50 23.53 -7.05
N ARG A 6 22.83 23.32 -8.20
CA ARG A 6 22.14 24.37 -8.94
C ARG A 6 21.11 25.04 -8.02
N SER A 7 21.21 26.35 -7.93
CA SER A 7 20.34 27.27 -7.20
C SER A 7 18.88 27.15 -7.65
N CYS A 8 17.96 27.07 -6.68
CA CYS A 8 16.52 27.15 -6.92
C CYS A 8 16.10 28.63 -6.98
N PRO A 9 15.38 29.10 -8.02
CA PRO A 9 15.15 30.53 -8.24
C PRO A 9 13.88 31.10 -7.56
N CYS A 10 13.16 30.37 -6.70
CA CYS A 10 11.91 30.90 -6.12
C CYS A 10 12.14 31.70 -4.82
N ARG A 11 12.42 32.99 -4.98
CA ARG A 11 12.21 34.02 -3.93
C ARG A 11 10.70 34.25 -3.74
N SER A 12 10.08 33.54 -2.81
CA SER A 12 8.96 34.02 -1.97
C SER A 12 8.53 32.90 -1.02
N THR A 13 8.62 33.19 0.27
CA THR A 13 8.71 32.21 1.35
C THR A 13 7.38 31.72 1.92
N GLU A 14 6.23 31.94 1.29
CA GLU A 14 4.96 31.57 1.92
C GLU A 14 3.96 30.88 0.99
N ARG A 15 3.67 29.63 1.35
CA ARG A 15 2.55 28.77 0.89
C ARG A 15 2.71 28.03 -0.44
N CYS A 16 3.80 27.28 -0.59
CA CYS A 16 3.73 25.99 -1.29
C CYS A 16 3.43 24.85 -0.29
N ARG A 17 2.21 24.85 0.29
CA ARG A 17 1.77 23.85 1.30
C ARG A 17 0.77 22.82 0.75
N ILE A 18 0.66 22.68 -0.58
CA ILE A 18 -0.26 21.75 -1.25
C ILE A 18 0.46 20.53 -1.85
N LEU A 19 1.80 20.51 -1.88
CA LEU A 19 2.57 19.38 -2.43
C LEU A 19 3.25 18.49 -1.36
N SER A 20 2.58 18.26 -0.22
CA SER A 20 3.08 17.37 0.86
C SER A 20 2.45 15.97 0.86
N ARG A 21 2.15 15.43 -0.33
CA ARG A 21 2.04 13.98 -0.50
C ARG A 21 3.03 13.54 -1.55
N LYS A 22 4.32 13.71 -1.28
CA LYS A 22 5.34 12.91 -1.97
C LYS A 22 5.02 11.45 -1.62
N PRO A 23 4.54 10.58 -2.54
CA PRO A 23 4.60 9.16 -2.27
C PRO A 23 6.10 8.89 -2.08
N ARG A 24 6.46 8.36 -0.92
CA ARG A 24 7.85 8.06 -0.57
C ARG A 24 8.29 6.89 -1.47
N ALA A 25 8.57 7.17 -2.73
CA ALA A 25 9.30 6.30 -3.63
C ALA A 25 10.69 6.18 -3.04
N ARG A 26 10.88 5.11 -2.25
CA ARG A 26 12.19 4.73 -1.77
C ARG A 26 13.02 4.42 -2.99
N ARG A 27 14.17 5.10 -3.12
CA ARG A 27 15.25 4.67 -4.01
C ARG A 27 15.59 3.23 -3.64
N THR A 28 15.63 2.37 -4.63
CA THR A 28 16.41 1.13 -4.57
C THR A 28 17.41 1.21 -5.73
N ALA A 29 18.68 1.04 -5.38
CA ALA A 29 19.87 1.16 -6.21
C ALA A 29 20.45 -0.24 -6.52
N ASP A 30 19.58 -1.23 -6.47
CA ASP A 30 19.82 -2.67 -6.54
C ASP A 30 19.26 -3.15 -7.88
N GLY A 31 20.06 -3.88 -8.67
CA GLY A 31 19.79 -4.29 -10.05
C GLY A 31 18.59 -5.22 -10.29
N ALA A 32 17.53 -5.11 -9.48
CA ALA A 32 16.26 -5.76 -9.66
C ALA A 32 15.47 -5.12 -10.80
N ILE A 33 15.10 -5.93 -11.79
CA ILE A 33 14.34 -5.43 -12.92
C ILE A 33 12.86 -5.29 -12.53
N ARG A 34 12.39 -4.05 -12.42
CA ARG A 34 11.00 -3.72 -12.08
C ARG A 34 10.17 -3.74 -13.35
N ARG A 35 9.34 -4.77 -13.51
CA ARG A 35 8.55 -5.03 -14.73
C ARG A 35 7.11 -4.51 -14.66
N MET A 36 6.65 -4.08 -13.49
CA MET A 36 5.27 -3.64 -13.26
C MET A 36 5.18 -2.21 -12.72
N GLU A 37 6.11 -1.34 -13.14
CA GLU A 37 6.11 0.07 -12.76
C GLU A 37 4.86 0.81 -13.30
N GLY A 38 4.42 1.84 -12.58
CA GLY A 38 3.23 2.62 -12.92
C GLY A 38 1.89 1.97 -12.53
N ARG A 39 1.92 0.76 -11.97
CA ARG A 39 0.72 0.06 -11.50
C ARG A 39 0.51 0.24 -10.00
N SER A 40 -0.76 0.37 -9.60
CA SER A 40 -1.18 0.30 -8.21
C SER A 40 -1.78 -1.08 -7.91
N GLY A 41 -1.86 -1.44 -6.64
CA GLY A 41 -2.38 -2.75 -6.22
C GLY A 41 -3.34 -2.64 -5.04
N ARG A 42 -4.27 -3.58 -4.94
CA ARG A 42 -5.08 -3.77 -3.74
C ARG A 42 -5.03 -5.22 -3.29
N MET A 43 -4.70 -5.40 -2.01
CA MET A 43 -4.63 -6.69 -1.36
C MET A 43 -5.77 -6.81 -0.35
N ILE A 44 -6.57 -7.85 -0.47
CA ILE A 44 -7.64 -8.21 0.47
C ILE A 44 -7.23 -9.52 1.11
N VAL A 45 -7.02 -9.50 2.42
CA VAL A 45 -6.51 -10.66 3.17
C VAL A 45 -7.57 -11.12 4.14
N THR A 46 -8.00 -12.37 3.96
CA THR A 46 -8.89 -13.09 4.86
C THR A 46 -8.09 -13.97 5.79
N MET A 47 -8.51 -14.06 7.04
CA MET A 47 -7.87 -14.91 8.05
C MET A 47 -8.89 -15.34 9.10
N ASP A 48 -8.68 -16.52 9.70
CA ASP A 48 -9.55 -17.02 10.77
C ASP A 48 -9.33 -16.29 12.09
N ALA A 49 -8.11 -15.80 12.34
CA ALA A 49 -7.82 -15.00 13.51
C ALA A 49 -8.49 -13.61 13.44
N PRO A 50 -8.77 -12.95 14.57
CA PRO A 50 -9.19 -11.56 14.56
C PRO A 50 -8.14 -10.64 13.90
N ALA A 51 -8.59 -9.67 13.11
CA ALA A 51 -7.68 -8.78 12.37
C ALA A 51 -6.78 -7.94 13.28
N TRP A 52 -7.24 -7.60 14.49
CA TRP A 52 -6.43 -6.89 15.48
C TRP A 52 -5.25 -7.75 15.95
N TYR A 53 -5.48 -9.05 16.18
CA TYR A 53 -4.45 -9.99 16.65
C TYR A 53 -3.34 -10.13 15.61
N TYR A 54 -3.72 -10.31 14.34
CA TYR A 54 -2.75 -10.41 13.26
C TYR A 54 -1.93 -9.12 13.08
N ARG A 55 -2.57 -7.98 13.27
CA ARG A 55 -1.91 -6.67 13.19
C ARG A 55 -0.95 -6.42 14.35
N THR A 56 -1.32 -6.73 15.59
CA THR A 56 -0.54 -6.38 16.79
C THR A 56 0.48 -7.44 17.15
N ILE A 57 0.06 -8.72 17.21
CA ILE A 57 0.91 -9.82 17.65
C ILE A 57 1.79 -10.30 16.49
N ARG A 58 1.19 -10.56 15.32
CA ARG A 58 1.94 -11.04 14.15
C ARG A 58 2.54 -9.92 13.30
N ARG A 59 2.39 -8.66 13.73
CA ARG A 59 2.94 -7.46 13.09
C ARG A 59 2.72 -7.42 11.58
N ASP A 60 1.61 -7.97 11.11
CA ASP A 60 1.29 -8.07 9.68
C ASP A 60 2.40 -8.74 8.84
N SER A 61 3.12 -9.73 9.37
CA SER A 61 4.32 -10.31 8.71
C SER A 61 4.07 -10.77 7.26
N GLY A 62 2.99 -11.52 7.01
CA GLY A 62 2.63 -11.97 5.66
C GLY A 62 2.22 -10.83 4.74
N ILE A 63 1.51 -9.82 5.28
CA ILE A 63 1.15 -8.62 4.54
C ILE A 63 2.40 -7.81 4.17
N HIS A 64 3.38 -7.69 5.06
CA HIS A 64 4.64 -7.01 4.80
C HIS A 64 5.48 -7.77 3.78
N ALA A 65 5.59 -9.09 3.88
CA ALA A 65 6.29 -9.92 2.90
C ALA A 65 5.71 -9.72 1.49
N MET A 66 4.39 -9.85 1.34
CA MET A 66 3.73 -9.66 0.04
C MET A 66 3.82 -8.23 -0.46
N LYS A 67 3.58 -7.23 0.40
CA LYS A 67 3.58 -5.82 0.00
C LYS A 67 4.98 -5.32 -0.34
N LYS A 68 5.95 -5.51 0.55
CA LYS A 68 7.30 -4.95 0.43
C LYS A 68 8.26 -5.89 -0.30
N GLY A 69 8.17 -7.19 -0.01
CA GLY A 69 9.06 -8.19 -0.60
C GLY A 69 8.68 -8.57 -2.03
N THR A 70 7.40 -8.53 -2.38
CA THR A 70 6.94 -8.94 -3.72
C THR A 70 6.41 -7.77 -4.54
N LEU A 71 5.30 -7.14 -4.15
CA LEU A 71 4.61 -6.16 -4.99
C LEU A 71 5.44 -4.89 -5.22
N ASP A 72 5.95 -4.30 -4.15
CA ASP A 72 6.82 -3.13 -4.24
C ASP A 72 8.13 -3.48 -4.95
N PHE A 73 8.68 -4.68 -4.77
CA PHE A 73 9.87 -5.16 -5.48
C PHE A 73 9.63 -5.19 -7.00
N CYS A 74 8.51 -5.77 -7.43
CA CYS A 74 8.12 -5.81 -8.85
C CYS A 74 7.79 -4.44 -9.47
N GLY A 75 7.60 -3.39 -8.66
CA GLY A 75 7.30 -2.03 -9.11
C GLY A 75 5.85 -1.59 -8.92
N ILE A 76 4.99 -2.41 -8.30
CA ILE A 76 3.60 -2.07 -8.00
C ILE A 76 3.55 -1.22 -6.73
N ALA A 77 3.28 0.07 -6.86
CA ALA A 77 3.10 0.98 -5.75
C ALA A 77 2.21 2.18 -6.14
N PRO A 78 1.24 2.59 -5.31
CA PRO A 78 0.96 2.14 -3.95
C PRO A 78 0.12 0.86 -3.87
N VAL A 79 0.33 0.07 -2.81
CA VAL A 79 -0.50 -1.10 -2.47
C VAL A 79 -1.40 -0.81 -1.27
N HIS A 80 -2.71 -0.84 -1.48
CA HIS A 80 -3.73 -0.73 -0.42
C HIS A 80 -4.04 -2.11 0.17
N THR A 81 -4.26 -2.18 1.48
CA THR A 81 -4.50 -3.46 2.17
C THR A 81 -5.76 -3.42 3.01
N THR A 82 -6.63 -4.41 2.83
CA THR A 82 -7.84 -4.63 3.65
C THR A 82 -7.70 -5.95 4.39
N ARG A 83 -7.86 -5.94 5.72
CA ARG A 83 -7.77 -7.12 6.58
C ARG A 83 -9.17 -7.54 6.99
N ILE A 84 -9.51 -8.80 6.79
CA ILE A 84 -10.78 -9.40 7.19
C ILE A 84 -10.43 -10.57 8.10
N GLY A 85 -10.73 -10.41 9.39
CA GLY A 85 -10.50 -11.44 10.40
C GLY A 85 -11.80 -12.06 10.91
N GLY A 86 -11.67 -13.22 11.56
CA GLY A 86 -12.81 -13.96 12.11
C GLY A 86 -13.70 -14.54 11.03
N MET A 87 -13.11 -15.17 10.00
CA MET A 87 -13.86 -15.83 8.93
C MET A 87 -14.58 -17.09 9.43
N LYS A 88 -13.88 -17.93 10.20
CA LYS A 88 -14.48 -19.10 10.85
C LYS A 88 -15.64 -18.69 11.77
N GLY A 89 -16.83 -19.24 11.52
CA GLY A 89 -18.05 -18.93 12.29
C GLY A 89 -18.76 -17.62 11.91
N SER A 90 -18.37 -16.98 10.80
CA SER A 90 -19.11 -15.82 10.30
C SER A 90 -20.50 -16.22 9.81
N SER A 91 -21.51 -15.44 10.18
CA SER A 91 -22.88 -15.64 9.71
C SER A 91 -23.02 -15.36 8.19
N PRO A 92 -24.02 -15.94 7.51
CA PRO A 92 -24.29 -15.67 6.10
C PRO A 92 -24.47 -14.17 5.80
N GLU A 93 -25.12 -13.43 6.72
CA GLU A 93 -25.37 -11.99 6.58
C GLU A 93 -24.07 -11.21 6.62
N ARG A 94 -23.15 -11.60 7.51
CA ARG A 94 -21.81 -11.00 7.60
C ARG A 94 -21.00 -11.27 6.34
N LEU A 95 -21.04 -12.48 5.80
CA LEU A 95 -20.37 -12.80 4.54
C LEU A 95 -20.93 -11.97 3.37
N ALA A 96 -22.25 -11.84 3.28
CA ALA A 96 -22.91 -10.99 2.28
C ALA A 96 -22.50 -9.52 2.43
N ALA A 97 -22.37 -9.01 3.65
CA ALA A 97 -21.87 -7.66 3.91
C ALA A 97 -20.39 -7.49 3.49
N LEU A 98 -19.54 -8.49 3.77
CA LEU A 98 -18.13 -8.49 3.37
C LEU A 98 -17.96 -8.54 1.85
N LEU A 99 -18.78 -9.33 1.15
CA LEU A 99 -18.82 -9.38 -0.31
C LEU A 99 -19.19 -8.02 -0.91
N ARG A 100 -20.31 -7.43 -0.46
CA ARG A 100 -20.73 -6.08 -0.87
C ARG A 100 -19.65 -5.03 -0.60
N ARG A 101 -18.99 -5.12 0.56
CA ARG A 101 -17.87 -4.24 0.89
C ARG A 101 -16.70 -4.43 -0.09
N THR A 102 -16.36 -5.67 -0.41
CA THR A 102 -15.26 -6.01 -1.31
C THR A 102 -15.53 -5.55 -2.75
N GLU A 103 -16.76 -5.74 -3.23
CA GLU A 103 -17.21 -5.24 -4.52
C GLU A 103 -17.10 -3.71 -4.58
N ASN A 104 -17.58 -3.00 -3.56
CA ASN A 104 -17.45 -1.55 -3.47
C ASN A 104 -15.99 -1.08 -3.46
N LEU A 105 -15.09 -1.86 -2.85
CA LEU A 105 -13.66 -1.56 -2.89
C LEU A 105 -13.06 -1.76 -4.28
N GLY A 106 -13.56 -2.73 -5.06
CA GLY A 106 -13.18 -2.93 -6.46
C GLY A 106 -13.70 -1.82 -7.37
N ARG A 107 -14.98 -1.45 -7.23
CA ARG A 107 -15.60 -0.38 -8.04
C ARG A 107 -14.93 0.98 -7.88
N ARG A 108 -14.40 1.30 -6.69
CA ARG A 108 -13.68 2.56 -6.40
C ARG A 108 -12.29 2.65 -7.02
N LEU A 109 -11.78 1.57 -7.62
CA LEU A 109 -10.45 1.52 -8.23
C LEU A 109 -10.47 1.69 -9.76
N GLY A 110 -11.66 1.89 -10.35
CA GLY A 110 -11.83 2.30 -11.75
C GLY A 110 -11.61 3.79 -11.92
#